data_AF-A0AAV0WVT2-F1
#
_entry.id   AF-A0AAV0WVT2-F1
#
_cell.length_a   1.000
_cell.length_b   1.000
_cell.length_c   1.000
_cell.angle_alpha   90.00
_cell.angle_beta   90.00
_cell.angle_gamma   90.00
#
_symmetry.space_group_name_H-M   'P 1'
#
loop_
_entity.id
_entity.type
_entity.pdbx_description
1 polymer ?
#
loop_
_entity_poly.entity_id
_entity_poly.type
_entity_poly.pdbx_seq_one_letter_code
_entity_poly.pdbx_strand_id
1 'polypeptide(L)'
;MKSNMIESEFKELESLKKKQEVGDVITPQMQIDHVRSKINDVENKTNVIKQYCIQNQNKNVQLLDEKNKQIIELNMMRDCDTQNLKKSRKLDLEIVSLSKEVDQYKRKLTNMRNEAVKYNEVFGKHKGKSSKLLNENEWIQSSALVELNENEKQCLEYIDLLKLLKNELNEIKKTYIEKQRESKSWDAKVQSLVEMKTELKNKQGIFGDIGVIQKEIHKMQITENRLKKILDKIMSDLEKCILKRETIYNSFASKNSSDKNGTKQKLLKILDDMRIMIRQIKTKCKKINKDISHAQNYKIEMECKLTNLRDKCINVEQNINDLTKNIEDTNALKLKDFYKLNFKQNHIKFLEDVKEEKYRLLIKSESKIKEAITTQGSKNSNLISVVEALKNDFPYLDVVLTRLLLTLKSIES
;
A
#
# COMPACT_ATOMS: atom_id res chain seq x y z
N MET A 1 -125.61 100.00 114.81
CA MET A 1 -125.67 99.43 116.18
C MET A 1 -125.44 97.92 116.06
N LYS A 2 -124.17 97.49 116.06
CA LYS A 2 -123.48 96.81 117.18
C LYS A 2 -124.06 95.47 117.68
N SER A 3 -125.04 94.86 117.00
CA SER A 3 -125.53 93.50 117.32
C SER A 3 -125.26 92.43 116.25
N ASN A 4 -125.03 92.80 114.98
CA ASN A 4 -124.85 91.84 113.87
C ASN A 4 -123.37 91.48 113.56
N MET A 5 -122.40 91.98 114.34
CA MET A 5 -120.97 91.63 114.22
C MET A 5 -120.55 90.56 115.23
N ILE A 6 -121.28 90.41 116.34
CA ILE A 6 -121.00 89.43 117.40
C ILE A 6 -121.48 88.03 116.98
N GLU A 7 -122.50 87.94 116.13
CA GLU A 7 -123.07 86.67 115.66
C GLU A 7 -122.25 86.03 114.52
N SER A 8 -121.45 86.80 113.75
CA SER A 8 -120.49 86.24 112.80
C SER A 8 -119.21 85.76 113.49
N GLU A 9 -118.75 86.45 114.53
CA GLU A 9 -117.59 86.03 115.32
C GLU A 9 -117.88 84.76 116.16
N PHE A 10 -119.13 84.56 116.62
CA PHE A 10 -119.51 83.31 117.31
C PHE A 10 -119.53 82.10 116.37
N LYS A 11 -119.85 82.30 115.09
CA LYS A 11 -119.84 81.25 114.06
C LYS A 11 -118.43 80.85 113.62
N GLU A 12 -117.48 81.79 113.63
CA GLU A 12 -116.06 81.46 113.42
C GLU A 12 -115.44 80.76 114.63
N LEU A 13 -115.82 81.13 115.86
CA LEU A 13 -115.38 80.44 117.09
C LEU A 13 -115.93 78.99 117.19
N GLU A 14 -117.15 78.74 116.73
CA GLU A 14 -117.71 77.38 116.69
C GLU A 14 -117.09 76.51 115.57
N SER A 15 -116.61 77.13 114.49
CA SER A 15 -115.83 76.44 113.44
C SER A 15 -114.38 76.12 113.86
N LEU A 16 -113.81 76.89 114.79
CA LEU A 16 -112.51 76.62 115.40
C LEU A 16 -112.60 75.57 116.52
N LYS A 17 -113.72 75.48 117.24
CA LYS A 17 -113.96 74.41 118.22
C LYS A 17 -114.11 73.02 117.59
N LYS A 18 -114.56 72.93 116.32
CA LYS A 18 -114.60 71.68 115.54
C LYS A 18 -113.24 71.22 114.98
N LYS A 19 -112.16 72.01 115.10
CA LYS A 19 -110.82 71.68 114.56
C LYS A 19 -109.79 71.26 115.62
N GLN A 20 -110.16 71.19 116.89
CA GLN A 20 -109.18 70.97 117.98
C GLN A 20 -109.40 69.70 118.82
N GLU A 21 -110.38 68.83 118.49
CA GLU A 21 -110.74 67.69 119.36
C GLU A 21 -110.58 66.28 118.76
N VAL A 22 -109.94 66.09 117.61
CA VAL A 22 -109.41 64.77 117.20
C VAL A 22 -108.11 64.96 116.42
N GLY A 23 -107.00 65.10 117.16
CA GLY A 23 -105.65 65.05 116.62
C GLY A 23 -105.08 63.63 116.73
N ASP A 24 -104.70 63.06 115.59
CA ASP A 24 -103.84 61.86 115.51
C ASP A 24 -102.47 62.17 116.14
N VAL A 25 -102.23 61.64 117.34
CA VAL A 25 -100.96 61.79 118.07
C VAL A 25 -99.98 60.71 117.60
N ILE A 26 -98.98 61.11 116.80
CA ILE A 26 -97.71 60.39 116.62
C ILE A 26 -96.71 60.99 117.62
N THR A 27 -96.17 60.17 118.53
CA THR A 27 -95.14 60.60 119.51
C THR A 27 -93.74 60.73 118.87
N PRO A 28 -92.84 61.60 119.37
CA PRO A 28 -91.46 61.73 118.88
C PRO A 28 -90.67 60.41 118.86
N GLN A 29 -91.02 59.45 119.73
CA GLN A 29 -90.45 58.11 119.76
C GLN A 29 -90.79 57.30 118.50
N MET A 30 -92.02 57.41 117.99
CA MET A 30 -92.44 56.75 116.74
C MET A 30 -91.73 57.34 115.51
N GLN A 31 -91.36 58.63 115.53
CA GLN A 31 -90.54 59.24 114.48
C GLN A 31 -89.10 58.72 114.51
N ILE A 32 -88.51 58.57 115.70
CA ILE A 32 -87.18 57.96 115.88
C ILE A 32 -87.19 56.50 115.41
N ASP A 33 -88.21 55.73 115.77
CA ASP A 33 -88.34 54.32 115.35
C ASP A 33 -88.58 54.21 113.84
N HIS A 34 -89.32 55.14 113.23
CA HIS A 34 -89.46 55.20 111.77
C HIS A 34 -88.16 55.55 111.05
N VAL A 35 -87.36 56.49 111.59
CA VAL A 35 -86.03 56.81 111.06
C VAL A 35 -85.06 55.65 111.27
N ARG A 36 -85.10 54.96 112.41
CA ARG A 36 -84.31 53.74 112.66
C ARG A 36 -84.70 52.62 111.70
N SER A 37 -85.99 52.42 111.44
CA SER A 37 -86.46 51.46 110.43
C SER A 37 -85.92 51.81 109.04
N LYS A 38 -85.96 53.09 108.64
CA LYS A 38 -85.39 53.55 107.35
C LYS A 38 -83.87 53.38 107.29
N ILE A 39 -83.15 53.67 108.38
CA ILE A 39 -81.71 53.44 108.49
C ILE A 39 -81.41 51.95 108.35
N ASN A 40 -82.15 51.08 109.04
CA ASN A 40 -82.01 49.64 108.96
C ASN A 40 -82.32 49.12 107.53
N ASP A 41 -83.33 49.68 106.86
CA ASP A 41 -83.62 49.36 105.46
C ASP A 41 -82.51 49.80 104.51
N VAL A 42 -81.92 50.99 104.71
CA VAL A 42 -80.77 51.47 103.94
C VAL A 42 -79.52 50.65 104.24
N GLU A 43 -79.32 50.22 105.49
CA GLU A 43 -78.20 49.37 105.91
C GLU A 43 -78.33 47.98 105.31
N ASN A 44 -79.52 47.39 105.32
CA ASN A 44 -79.82 46.13 104.64
C ASN A 44 -79.60 46.24 103.12
N LYS A 45 -80.09 47.31 102.47
CA LYS A 45 -79.82 47.58 101.05
C LYS A 45 -78.32 47.75 100.78
N THR A 46 -77.61 48.46 101.65
CA THR A 46 -76.17 48.68 101.55
C THR A 46 -75.39 47.37 101.71
N ASN A 47 -75.82 46.49 102.62
CA ASN A 47 -75.21 45.17 102.82
C ASN A 47 -75.44 44.26 101.61
N VAL A 48 -76.62 44.29 100.99
CA VAL A 48 -76.89 43.58 99.72
C VAL A 48 -75.98 44.10 98.61
N ILE A 49 -75.82 45.42 98.47
CA ILE A 49 -74.91 46.01 97.47
C ILE A 49 -73.45 45.65 97.75
N LYS A 50 -73.02 45.68 99.02
CA LYS A 50 -71.66 45.26 99.42
C LYS A 50 -71.43 43.78 99.09
N GLN A 51 -72.38 42.90 99.42
CA GLN A 51 -72.29 41.47 99.10
C GLN A 51 -72.22 41.24 97.59
N TYR A 52 -73.06 41.94 96.82
CA TYR A 52 -73.01 41.89 95.36
C TYR A 52 -71.69 42.43 94.79
N CYS A 53 -71.15 43.50 95.37
CA CYS A 53 -69.85 44.06 94.99
C CYS A 53 -68.71 43.07 95.26
N ILE A 54 -68.70 42.42 96.43
CA ILE A 54 -67.71 41.38 96.77
C ILE A 54 -67.84 40.17 95.83
N GLN A 55 -69.07 39.72 95.52
CA GLN A 55 -69.29 38.64 94.57
C GLN A 55 -68.75 38.98 93.18
N ASN A 56 -69.03 40.19 92.69
CA ASN A 56 -68.50 40.66 91.41
C ASN A 56 -66.97 40.82 91.44
N GLN A 57 -66.40 41.31 92.54
CA GLN A 57 -64.95 41.41 92.70
C GLN A 57 -64.29 40.02 92.68
N ASN A 58 -64.85 39.05 93.39
CA ASN A 58 -64.36 37.67 93.40
C ASN A 58 -64.45 37.04 91.99
N LYS A 59 -65.56 37.25 91.28
CA LYS A 59 -65.71 36.80 89.89
C LYS A 59 -64.69 37.46 88.96
N ASN A 60 -64.43 38.76 89.13
CA ASN A 60 -63.43 39.48 88.34
C ASN A 60 -62.01 38.98 88.61
N VAL A 61 -61.67 38.64 89.85
CA VAL A 61 -60.37 38.03 90.19
C VAL A 61 -60.24 36.64 89.55
N GLN A 62 -61.28 35.81 89.62
CA GLN A 62 -61.29 34.50 88.95
C GLN A 62 -61.10 34.62 87.44
N LEU A 63 -61.82 35.55 86.79
CA LEU A 63 -61.67 35.82 85.35
C LEU A 63 -60.28 36.37 85.02
N LEU A 64 -59.68 37.16 85.91
CA LEU A 64 -58.31 37.64 85.73
C LEU A 64 -57.30 36.50 85.82
N ASP A 65 -57.46 35.57 86.77
CA ASP A 65 -56.62 34.38 86.91
C ASP A 65 -56.75 33.45 85.69
N GLU A 66 -57.97 33.23 85.18
CA GLU A 66 -58.22 32.49 83.95
C GLU A 66 -57.57 33.16 82.73
N LYS A 67 -57.73 34.48 82.60
CA LYS A 67 -57.07 35.26 81.55
C LYS A 67 -55.55 35.12 81.63
N ASN A 68 -54.97 35.19 82.83
CA ASN A 68 -53.54 35.04 83.03
C ASN A 68 -53.05 33.63 82.64
N LYS A 69 -53.80 32.57 82.97
CA LYS A 69 -53.51 31.20 82.52
C LYS A 69 -53.53 31.09 80.99
N GLN A 70 -54.56 31.63 80.34
CA GLN A 70 -54.65 31.65 78.88
C GLN A 70 -53.49 32.42 78.23
N ILE A 71 -53.05 33.54 78.82
CA ILE A 71 -51.89 34.29 78.33
C ILE A 71 -50.61 33.45 78.41
N ILE A 72 -50.41 32.71 79.51
CA ILE A 72 -49.27 31.82 79.68
C ILE A 72 -49.30 30.70 78.63
N GLU A 73 -50.44 30.04 78.43
CA GLU A 73 -50.62 29.00 77.42
C GLU A 73 -50.37 29.54 75.99
N LEU A 74 -50.89 30.72 75.67
CA LEU A 74 -50.65 31.38 74.38
C LEU A 74 -49.16 31.70 74.15
N ASN A 75 -48.45 32.13 75.19
CA ASN A 75 -47.01 32.36 75.10
C ASN A 75 -46.23 31.07 74.87
N MET A 76 -46.56 29.98 75.58
CA MET A 76 -45.94 28.67 75.35
C MET A 76 -46.22 28.14 73.93
N MET A 77 -47.45 28.31 73.43
CA MET A 77 -47.81 27.94 72.07
C MET A 77 -47.01 28.74 71.04
N ARG A 78 -46.88 30.06 71.24
CA ARG A 78 -46.06 30.91 70.38
C ARG A 78 -44.59 30.47 70.37
N ASP A 79 -44.03 30.13 71.53
CA ASP A 79 -42.66 29.63 71.62
C ASP A 79 -42.49 28.31 70.87
N CYS A 80 -43.45 27.38 71.01
CA CYS A 80 -43.50 26.13 70.25
C CYS A 80 -43.56 26.38 68.73
N ASP A 81 -44.43 27.28 68.28
CA ASP A 81 -44.56 27.65 66.86
C ASP A 81 -43.27 28.25 66.32
N THR A 82 -42.62 29.14 67.05
CA THR A 82 -41.32 29.70 66.62
C THR A 82 -40.23 28.64 66.55
N GLN A 83 -40.22 27.65 67.46
CA GLN A 83 -39.28 26.54 67.42
C GLN A 83 -39.56 25.62 66.22
N ASN A 84 -40.83 25.33 65.92
CA ASN A 84 -41.24 24.52 64.78
C ASN A 84 -40.91 25.21 63.46
N LEU A 85 -41.14 26.52 63.34
CA LEU A 85 -40.73 27.31 62.17
C LEU A 85 -39.21 27.27 61.95
N LYS A 86 -38.42 27.36 63.02
CA LYS A 86 -36.95 27.22 62.93
C LYS A 86 -36.54 25.82 62.46
N LYS A 87 -37.18 24.76 62.95
CA LYS A 87 -36.93 23.38 62.50
C LYS A 87 -37.32 23.17 61.04
N SER A 88 -38.51 23.64 60.63
CA SER A 88 -38.99 23.58 59.24
C SER A 88 -38.00 24.24 58.30
N ARG A 89 -37.56 25.47 58.61
CA ARG A 89 -36.58 26.20 57.78
C ARG A 89 -35.24 25.45 57.65
N LYS A 90 -34.78 24.78 58.71
CA LYS A 90 -33.55 23.97 58.64
C LYS A 90 -33.72 22.77 57.70
N LEU A 91 -34.85 22.06 57.81
CA LEU A 91 -35.16 20.94 56.92
C LEU A 91 -35.32 21.42 55.47
N ASP A 92 -35.96 22.56 55.24
CA ASP A 92 -36.11 23.14 53.89
C ASP A 92 -34.75 23.44 53.25
N LEU A 93 -33.80 24.00 54.03
CA LEU A 93 -32.44 24.26 53.56
C LEU A 93 -31.68 22.95 53.24
N GLU A 94 -31.84 21.91 54.07
CA GLU A 94 -31.23 20.61 53.86
C GLU A 94 -31.80 19.91 52.61
N ILE A 95 -33.12 19.96 52.41
CA ILE A 95 -33.80 19.45 51.21
C ILE A 95 -33.27 20.14 49.96
N VAL A 96 -33.12 21.48 49.99
CA VAL A 96 -32.56 22.22 48.85
C VAL A 96 -31.10 21.85 48.59
N SER A 97 -30.30 21.64 49.63
CA SER A 97 -28.91 21.19 49.49
C SER A 97 -28.82 19.80 48.86
N LEU A 98 -29.57 18.83 49.38
CA LEU A 98 -29.63 17.47 48.86
C LEU A 98 -30.17 17.43 47.43
N SER A 99 -31.17 18.26 47.10
CA SER A 99 -31.67 18.38 45.73
C SER A 99 -30.58 18.85 44.77
N LYS A 100 -29.74 19.81 45.18
CA LYS A 100 -28.61 20.27 44.35
C LYS A 100 -27.58 19.17 44.15
N GLU A 101 -27.26 18.39 45.19
CA GLU A 101 -26.34 17.26 45.07
C GLU A 101 -26.88 16.19 44.12
N VAL A 102 -28.17 15.85 44.23
CA VAL A 102 -28.83 14.90 43.31
C VAL A 102 -28.71 15.36 41.86
N ASP A 103 -28.91 16.66 41.58
CA ASP A 103 -28.77 17.18 40.23
C ASP A 103 -27.32 17.16 39.72
N GLN A 104 -26.34 17.40 40.60
CA GLN A 104 -24.93 17.24 40.28
C GLN A 104 -24.59 15.78 39.93
N TYR A 105 -25.06 14.82 40.74
CA TYR A 105 -24.86 13.39 40.47
C TYR A 105 -25.54 12.95 39.18
N LYS A 106 -26.76 13.43 38.89
CA LYS A 106 -27.43 13.17 37.60
C LYS A 106 -26.59 13.66 36.43
N ARG A 107 -26.08 14.89 36.48
CA ARG A 107 -25.20 15.44 35.42
C ARG A 107 -23.93 14.59 35.25
N LYS A 108 -23.28 14.21 36.35
CA LYS A 108 -22.09 13.34 36.32
C LYS A 108 -22.40 11.98 35.69
N LEU A 109 -23.53 11.36 36.07
CA LEU A 109 -23.96 10.09 35.52
C LEU A 109 -24.28 10.18 34.02
N THR A 110 -24.94 11.25 33.57
CA THR A 110 -25.19 11.50 32.15
C THR A 110 -23.88 11.66 31.37
N ASN A 111 -22.90 12.40 31.92
CA ASN A 111 -21.59 12.54 31.29
C ASN A 111 -20.86 11.20 31.16
N MET A 112 -20.81 10.40 32.24
CA MET A 112 -20.21 9.06 32.24
C MET A 112 -20.91 8.12 31.26
N ARG A 113 -22.24 8.17 31.16
CA ARG A 113 -23.01 7.40 30.18
C ARG A 113 -22.62 7.79 28.75
N ASN A 114 -22.49 9.09 28.47
CA ASN A 114 -22.09 9.58 27.16
C ASN A 114 -20.66 9.15 26.80
N GLU A 115 -19.74 9.15 27.77
CA GLU A 115 -18.39 8.63 27.58
C GLU A 115 -18.39 7.12 27.30
N ALA A 116 -19.17 6.33 28.03
CA ALA A 116 -19.30 4.90 27.79
C ALA A 116 -19.84 4.59 26.37
N VAL A 117 -20.82 5.37 25.90
CA VAL A 117 -21.33 5.25 24.52
C VAL A 117 -20.23 5.57 23.49
N LYS A 118 -19.46 6.64 23.70
CA LYS A 118 -18.33 6.98 22.82
C LYS A 118 -17.28 5.87 22.80
N TYR A 119 -16.93 5.30 23.94
CA TYR A 119 -15.98 4.18 24.01
C TYR A 119 -16.50 2.94 23.29
N ASN A 120 -17.79 2.61 23.43
CA ASN A 120 -18.40 1.49 22.71
C ASN A 120 -18.38 1.70 21.19
N GLU A 121 -18.63 2.93 20.72
CA GLU A 121 -18.55 3.24 19.30
C GLU A 121 -17.12 3.09 18.76
N VAL A 122 -16.13 3.62 19.49
CA VAL A 122 -14.71 3.48 19.15
C VAL A 122 -14.31 2.00 19.16
N PHE A 123 -14.71 1.24 20.18
CA PHE A 123 -14.46 -0.19 20.25
C PHE A 123 -15.07 -0.95 19.07
N GLY A 124 -16.31 -0.63 18.67
CA GLY A 124 -16.95 -1.20 17.49
C GLY A 124 -16.16 -0.92 16.20
N LYS A 125 -15.71 0.33 16.02
CA LYS A 125 -14.85 0.72 14.87
C LYS A 125 -13.52 -0.03 14.88
N HIS A 126 -12.86 -0.14 16.03
CA HIS A 126 -11.62 -0.89 16.18
C HIS A 126 -11.80 -2.38 15.90
N LYS A 127 -12.87 -3.00 16.40
CA LYS A 127 -13.19 -4.41 16.12
C LYS A 127 -13.42 -4.64 14.63
N GLY A 128 -14.17 -3.75 13.97
CA GLY A 128 -14.37 -3.79 12.52
C GLY A 128 -13.06 -3.65 11.74
N LYS A 129 -12.20 -2.70 12.12
CA LYS A 129 -10.87 -2.54 11.51
C LYS A 129 -9.98 -3.76 11.75
N SER A 130 -10.00 -4.33 12.95
CA SER A 130 -9.24 -5.54 13.29
C SER A 130 -9.67 -6.74 12.45
N SER A 131 -10.97 -6.96 12.26
CA SER A 131 -11.46 -8.04 11.42
C SER A 131 -11.07 -7.85 9.95
N LYS A 132 -11.12 -6.61 9.43
CA LYS A 132 -10.66 -6.32 8.07
C LYS A 132 -9.17 -6.63 7.88
N LEU A 133 -8.33 -6.17 8.82
CA LEU A 133 -6.88 -6.44 8.77
C LEU A 133 -6.56 -7.93 8.90
N LEU A 134 -7.32 -8.68 9.70
CA LEU A 134 -7.14 -10.12 9.84
C LEU A 134 -7.49 -10.84 8.53
N ASN A 135 -8.63 -10.50 7.91
CA ASN A 135 -9.03 -11.07 6.62
C ASN A 135 -8.03 -10.70 5.50
N GLU A 136 -7.52 -9.47 5.49
CA GLU A 136 -6.51 -9.02 4.53
C GLU A 136 -5.19 -9.79 4.71
N ASN A 137 -4.77 -10.01 5.96
CA ASN A 137 -3.58 -10.81 6.27
C ASN A 137 -3.75 -12.28 5.83
N GLU A 138 -4.90 -12.89 6.10
CA GLU A 138 -5.22 -14.24 5.63
C GLU A 138 -5.18 -14.34 4.09
N TRP A 139 -5.72 -13.34 3.40
CA TRP A 139 -5.67 -13.29 1.93
C TRP A 139 -4.23 -13.15 1.41
N ILE A 140 -3.43 -12.26 1.99
CA ILE A 140 -2.02 -12.08 1.62
C ILE A 140 -1.23 -13.38 1.83
N GLN A 141 -1.42 -14.05 2.97
CA GLN A 141 -0.77 -15.32 3.27
C GLN A 141 -1.17 -16.41 2.27
N SER A 142 -2.45 -16.51 1.94
CA SER A 142 -2.95 -17.46 0.94
C SER A 142 -2.38 -17.18 -0.45
N SER A 143 -2.35 -15.92 -0.87
CA SER A 143 -1.78 -15.51 -2.16
C SER A 143 -0.28 -15.81 -2.24
N ALA A 144 0.47 -15.48 -1.20
CA ALA A 144 1.91 -15.74 -1.13
C ALA A 144 2.22 -17.25 -1.15
N LEU A 145 1.39 -18.07 -0.51
CA LEU A 145 1.54 -19.52 -0.52
C LEU A 145 1.27 -20.11 -1.92
N VAL A 146 0.28 -19.58 -2.64
CA VAL A 146 0.02 -19.98 -4.03
C VAL A 146 1.18 -19.61 -4.94
N GLU A 147 1.70 -18.39 -4.83
CA GLU A 147 2.86 -17.92 -5.60
C GLU A 147 4.11 -18.76 -5.30
N LEU A 148 4.34 -19.09 -4.03
CA LEU A 148 5.46 -19.95 -3.63
C LEU A 148 5.34 -21.35 -4.26
N ASN A 149 4.16 -21.97 -4.20
CA ASN A 149 3.93 -23.30 -4.79
C ASN A 149 4.14 -23.30 -6.31
N GLU A 150 3.71 -22.25 -7.02
CA GLU A 150 3.91 -22.14 -8.46
C GLU A 150 5.40 -21.95 -8.80
N ASN A 151 6.11 -21.12 -8.03
CA ASN A 151 7.56 -20.94 -8.19
C ASN A 151 8.33 -22.25 -7.90
N GLU A 152 7.93 -23.00 -6.87
CA GLU A 152 8.50 -24.33 -6.57
C GLU A 152 8.27 -25.31 -7.72
N LYS A 153 7.07 -25.33 -8.30
CA LYS A 153 6.75 -26.16 -9.47
C LYS A 153 7.64 -25.79 -10.68
N GLN A 154 7.79 -24.50 -10.98
CA GLN A 154 8.68 -24.05 -12.06
C GLN A 154 10.14 -24.43 -11.79
N CYS A 155 10.60 -24.36 -10.54
CA CYS A 155 11.95 -24.81 -10.17
C CYS A 155 12.14 -26.31 -10.45
N LEU A 156 11.15 -27.14 -10.12
CA LEU A 156 11.19 -28.57 -10.43
C LEU A 156 11.25 -28.83 -11.94
N GLU A 157 10.44 -28.10 -12.74
CA GLU A 157 10.47 -28.19 -14.20
C GLU A 157 11.84 -27.83 -14.77
N TYR A 158 12.49 -26.75 -14.27
CA TYR A 158 13.84 -26.38 -14.68
C TYR A 158 14.90 -27.41 -14.26
N ILE A 159 14.76 -28.01 -13.07
CA ILE A 159 15.65 -29.09 -12.62
C ILE A 159 15.56 -30.29 -13.56
N ASP A 160 14.36 -30.66 -14.00
CA ASP A 160 14.18 -31.77 -14.93
C ASP A 160 14.69 -31.45 -16.34
N LEU A 161 14.48 -30.23 -16.82
CA LEU A 161 15.08 -29.77 -18.09
C LEU A 161 16.61 -29.79 -18.02
N LEU A 162 17.21 -29.37 -16.90
CA LEU A 162 18.66 -29.44 -16.69
C LEU A 162 19.17 -30.89 -16.70
N LYS A 163 18.43 -31.84 -16.10
CA LYS A 163 18.79 -33.27 -16.17
C LYS A 163 18.76 -33.77 -17.62
N LEU A 164 17.74 -33.41 -18.39
CA LEU A 164 17.63 -33.77 -19.81
C LEU A 164 18.80 -33.22 -20.63
N LEU A 165 19.09 -31.93 -20.52
CA LEU A 165 20.21 -31.30 -21.20
C LEU A 165 21.57 -31.91 -20.81
N LYS A 166 21.74 -32.26 -19.53
CA LYS A 166 22.95 -32.93 -19.06
C LYS A 166 23.10 -34.33 -19.67
N ASN A 167 22.00 -35.05 -19.84
CA ASN A 167 22.01 -36.36 -20.50
C ASN A 167 22.34 -36.22 -22.00
N GLU A 168 21.72 -35.27 -22.70
CA GLU A 168 22.03 -34.98 -24.11
C GLU A 168 23.49 -34.58 -24.31
N LEU A 169 24.03 -33.72 -23.44
CA LEU A 169 25.44 -33.33 -23.46
C LEU A 169 26.36 -34.55 -23.30
N ASN A 170 26.02 -35.48 -22.40
CA ASN A 170 26.80 -36.69 -22.19
C ASN A 170 26.77 -37.61 -23.41
N GLU A 171 25.62 -37.74 -24.09
CA GLU A 171 25.51 -38.52 -25.32
C GLU A 171 26.29 -37.88 -26.48
N ILE A 172 26.21 -36.57 -26.65
CA ILE A 172 27.03 -35.83 -27.64
C ILE A 172 28.52 -36.00 -27.32
N LYS A 173 28.90 -35.96 -26.04
CA LYS A 173 30.30 -36.18 -25.63
C LYS A 173 30.78 -37.59 -25.96
N LYS A 174 29.96 -38.63 -25.73
CA LYS A 174 30.29 -40.01 -26.10
C LYS A 174 30.48 -40.15 -27.61
N THR A 175 29.52 -39.67 -28.40
CA THR A 175 29.60 -39.71 -29.87
C THR A 175 30.80 -38.93 -30.41
N TYR A 176 31.13 -37.78 -29.82
CA TYR A 176 32.35 -37.03 -30.16
C TYR A 176 33.63 -37.85 -29.92
N ILE A 177 33.74 -38.49 -28.76
CA ILE A 177 34.90 -39.35 -28.44
C ILE A 177 35.02 -40.50 -29.45
N GLU A 178 33.90 -41.13 -29.82
CA GLU A 178 33.87 -42.19 -30.84
C GLU A 178 34.34 -41.67 -32.20
N LYS A 179 33.84 -40.52 -32.65
CA LYS A 179 34.25 -39.89 -33.92
C LYS A 179 35.72 -39.48 -33.90
N GLN A 180 36.23 -39.04 -32.76
CA GLN A 180 37.66 -38.74 -32.61
C GLN A 180 38.51 -40.02 -32.72
N ARG A 181 38.08 -41.15 -32.14
CA ARG A 181 38.76 -42.44 -32.31
C ARG A 181 38.73 -42.91 -33.77
N GLU A 182 37.59 -42.76 -34.43
CA GLU A 182 37.43 -43.08 -35.86
C GLU A 182 38.36 -42.23 -36.73
N SER A 183 38.42 -40.92 -36.49
CA SER A 183 39.34 -40.00 -37.17
C SER A 183 40.79 -40.44 -37.00
N LYS A 184 41.23 -40.72 -35.77
CA LYS A 184 42.59 -41.22 -35.49
C LYS A 184 42.90 -42.53 -36.22
N SER A 185 41.92 -43.43 -36.34
CA SER A 185 42.09 -44.67 -37.12
C SER A 185 42.27 -44.38 -38.61
N TRP A 186 41.52 -43.43 -39.16
CA TRP A 186 41.69 -42.98 -40.55
C TRP A 186 43.03 -42.32 -40.78
N ASP A 187 43.49 -41.46 -39.86
CA ASP A 187 44.81 -40.83 -39.93
C ASP A 187 45.92 -41.89 -39.94
N ALA A 188 45.83 -42.92 -39.08
CA ALA A 188 46.76 -44.04 -39.07
C ALA A 188 46.76 -44.82 -40.40
N LYS A 189 45.58 -45.10 -40.98
CA LYS A 189 45.49 -45.76 -42.30
C LYS A 189 46.10 -44.91 -43.42
N VAL A 190 45.84 -43.59 -43.42
CA VAL A 190 46.44 -42.67 -44.38
C VAL A 190 47.95 -42.66 -44.24
N GLN A 191 48.46 -42.59 -43.02
CA GLN A 191 49.89 -42.64 -42.73
C GLN A 191 50.53 -43.94 -43.25
N SER A 192 49.92 -45.10 -42.99
CA SER A 192 50.40 -46.38 -43.54
C SER A 192 50.38 -46.42 -45.08
N LEU A 193 49.39 -45.81 -45.73
CA LEU A 193 49.37 -45.70 -47.20
C LEU A 193 50.46 -44.78 -47.73
N VAL A 194 50.75 -43.68 -47.04
CA VAL A 194 51.87 -42.79 -47.36
C VAL A 194 53.20 -43.55 -47.23
N GLU A 195 53.39 -44.27 -46.13
CA GLU A 195 54.57 -45.11 -45.89
C GLU A 195 54.72 -46.19 -46.98
N MET A 196 53.66 -46.95 -47.26
CA MET A 196 53.67 -47.95 -48.35
C MET A 196 53.97 -47.33 -49.71
N LYS A 197 53.43 -46.14 -50.01
CA LYS A 197 53.75 -45.40 -51.24
C LYS A 197 55.21 -44.98 -51.28
N THR A 198 55.78 -44.53 -50.16
CA THR A 198 57.21 -44.19 -50.09
C THR A 198 58.09 -45.42 -50.24
N GLU A 199 57.74 -46.55 -49.61
CA GLU A 199 58.45 -47.82 -49.80
C GLU A 199 58.37 -48.31 -51.24
N LEU A 200 57.19 -48.23 -51.88
CA LEU A 200 57.03 -48.56 -53.29
C LEU A 200 57.88 -47.66 -54.18
N LYS A 201 57.94 -46.36 -53.91
CA LYS A 201 58.85 -45.44 -54.62
C LYS A 201 60.32 -45.81 -54.41
N ASN A 202 60.72 -46.16 -53.18
CA ASN A 202 62.08 -46.59 -52.88
C ASN A 202 62.43 -47.92 -53.59
N LYS A 203 61.51 -48.89 -53.60
CA LYS A 203 61.62 -50.12 -54.39
C LYS A 203 61.59 -49.85 -55.90
N GLN A 204 60.91 -48.80 -56.36
CA GLN A 204 60.97 -48.33 -57.75
C GLN A 204 62.32 -47.71 -58.10
N GLY A 205 63.04 -47.16 -57.11
CA GLY A 205 64.46 -46.86 -57.21
C GLY A 205 65.32 -48.10 -57.42
N ILE A 206 64.98 -49.24 -56.79
CA ILE A 206 65.61 -50.55 -57.04
C ILE A 206 65.24 -51.09 -58.43
N PHE A 207 64.01 -50.84 -58.90
CA PHE A 207 63.63 -51.04 -60.31
C PHE A 207 64.32 -50.06 -61.28
N GLY A 208 65.17 -49.15 -60.79
CA GLY A 208 66.18 -48.48 -61.60
C GLY A 208 67.06 -49.49 -62.35
N ASP A 209 67.29 -50.66 -61.77
CA ASP A 209 67.94 -51.79 -62.44
C ASP A 209 67.09 -52.31 -63.61
N ILE A 210 65.76 -52.33 -63.52
CA ILE A 210 64.92 -52.65 -64.69
C ILE A 210 65.08 -51.59 -65.78
N GLY A 211 65.16 -50.30 -65.42
CA GLY A 211 65.42 -49.24 -66.40
C GLY A 211 66.80 -49.37 -67.05
N VAL A 212 67.83 -49.74 -66.28
CA VAL A 212 69.20 -50.00 -66.78
C VAL A 212 69.23 -51.27 -67.63
N ILE A 213 68.61 -52.36 -67.19
CA ILE A 213 68.47 -53.61 -67.93
C ILE A 213 67.67 -53.38 -69.22
N GLN A 214 66.60 -52.59 -69.21
CA GLN A 214 65.85 -52.22 -70.42
C GLN A 214 66.70 -51.42 -71.40
N LYS A 215 67.51 -50.47 -70.90
CA LYS A 215 68.47 -49.73 -71.74
C LYS A 215 69.57 -50.64 -72.28
N GLU A 216 70.07 -51.58 -71.49
CA GLU A 216 71.09 -52.55 -71.93
C GLU A 216 70.49 -53.54 -72.92
N ILE A 217 69.26 -54.05 -72.70
CA ILE A 217 68.53 -54.85 -73.69
C ILE A 217 68.34 -54.05 -74.98
N HIS A 218 67.96 -52.78 -74.90
CA HIS A 218 67.80 -51.93 -76.09
C HIS A 218 69.15 -51.73 -76.81
N LYS A 219 70.23 -51.52 -76.07
CA LYS A 219 71.59 -51.43 -76.61
C LYS A 219 72.01 -52.76 -77.25
N MET A 220 71.72 -53.89 -76.61
CA MET A 220 71.95 -55.23 -77.13
C MET A 220 71.14 -55.48 -78.41
N GLN A 221 69.89 -55.06 -78.47
CA GLN A 221 69.03 -55.12 -79.67
C GLN A 221 69.58 -54.23 -80.79
N ILE A 222 70.10 -53.04 -80.48
CA ILE A 222 70.77 -52.19 -81.47
C ILE A 222 72.04 -52.87 -81.98
N THR A 223 72.86 -53.45 -81.09
CA THR A 223 74.06 -54.19 -81.51
C THR A 223 73.70 -55.42 -82.32
N GLU A 224 72.65 -56.15 -81.96
CA GLU A 224 72.13 -57.29 -82.71
C GLU A 224 71.69 -56.85 -84.10
N ASN A 225 70.93 -55.76 -84.22
CA ASN A 225 70.51 -55.22 -85.52
C ASN A 225 71.71 -54.76 -86.36
N ARG A 226 72.74 -54.18 -85.73
CA ARG A 226 73.98 -53.81 -86.42
C ARG A 226 74.76 -55.06 -86.87
N LEU A 227 74.82 -56.10 -86.05
CA LEU A 227 75.42 -57.38 -86.39
C LEU A 227 74.65 -58.07 -87.50
N LYS A 228 73.31 -58.03 -87.49
CA LYS A 228 72.46 -58.50 -88.60
C LYS A 228 72.78 -57.75 -89.89
N LYS A 229 72.89 -56.42 -89.86
CA LYS A 229 73.33 -55.66 -91.05
C LYS A 229 74.74 -56.03 -91.54
N ILE A 230 75.65 -56.38 -90.63
CA ILE A 230 77.00 -56.87 -90.99
C ILE A 230 76.91 -58.28 -91.57
N LEU A 231 76.10 -59.16 -90.99
CA LEU A 231 75.81 -60.49 -91.51
C LEU A 231 75.17 -60.40 -92.88
N ASP A 232 74.19 -59.53 -93.09
CA ASP A 232 73.55 -59.24 -94.38
C ASP A 232 74.57 -58.70 -95.38
N LYS A 233 75.56 -57.91 -94.93
CA LYS A 233 76.67 -57.46 -95.80
C LYS A 233 77.61 -58.60 -96.17
N ILE A 234 77.93 -59.50 -95.23
CA ILE A 234 78.73 -60.69 -95.49
C ILE A 234 77.96 -61.67 -96.37
N MET A 235 76.66 -61.85 -96.14
CA MET A 235 75.75 -62.59 -97.01
C MET A 235 75.67 -61.91 -98.37
N SER A 236 75.64 -60.58 -98.47
CA SER A 236 75.67 -59.86 -99.74
C SER A 236 77.02 -60.00 -100.46
N ASP A 237 78.13 -60.08 -99.74
CA ASP A 237 79.46 -60.30 -100.33
C ASP A 237 79.68 -61.78 -100.70
N LEU A 238 79.10 -62.72 -99.93
CA LEU A 238 78.94 -64.13 -100.31
C LEU A 238 78.03 -64.25 -101.51
N GLU A 239 76.91 -63.53 -101.55
CA GLU A 239 76.01 -63.39 -102.67
C GLU A 239 76.76 -62.74 -103.82
N LYS A 240 77.70 -61.81 -103.68
CA LYS A 240 78.52 -61.33 -104.82
C LYS A 240 79.48 -62.39 -105.34
N CYS A 241 80.03 -63.23 -104.47
CA CYS A 241 80.85 -64.39 -104.84
C CYS A 241 80.01 -65.50 -105.48
N ILE A 242 78.79 -65.71 -104.99
CA ILE A 242 77.79 -66.64 -105.53
C ILE A 242 77.18 -66.06 -106.81
N LEU A 243 76.94 -64.74 -106.91
CA LEU A 243 76.43 -64.01 -108.08
C LEU A 243 77.47 -64.06 -109.19
N LYS A 244 78.78 -63.96 -108.95
CA LYS A 244 79.79 -64.31 -109.98
C LYS A 244 79.66 -65.76 -110.50
N ARG A 245 79.06 -66.66 -109.72
CA ARG A 245 78.73 -68.07 -110.06
C ARG A 245 77.29 -68.26 -110.58
N GLU A 246 76.35 -67.39 -110.21
CA GLU A 246 74.91 -67.42 -110.50
C GLU A 246 74.53 -66.50 -111.66
N THR A 247 75.41 -65.57 -112.09
CA THR A 247 75.26 -64.81 -113.35
C THR A 247 75.47 -65.69 -114.59
N ILE A 248 75.84 -66.97 -114.39
CA ILE A 248 75.80 -68.01 -115.43
C ILE A 248 74.52 -68.85 -115.33
N TYR A 249 73.81 -68.89 -114.19
CA TYR A 249 72.77 -69.91 -114.00
C TYR A 249 71.34 -69.42 -113.95
N ASN A 250 70.99 -68.22 -113.49
CA ASN A 250 69.56 -67.87 -113.44
C ASN A 250 69.28 -66.38 -113.60
N SER A 251 69.19 -65.97 -114.87
CA SER A 251 68.04 -65.17 -115.29
C SER A 251 66.77 -65.96 -114.92
N PHE A 252 65.95 -65.49 -113.99
CA PHE A 252 64.46 -65.55 -113.98
C PHE A 252 63.90 -65.38 -112.54
N ALA A 253 63.33 -64.19 -112.29
CA ALA A 253 62.31 -63.82 -111.28
C ALA A 253 62.69 -63.74 -109.78
N SER A 254 62.13 -62.88 -108.91
CA SER A 254 61.64 -61.48 -108.90
C SER A 254 60.96 -61.24 -107.53
N LYS A 255 61.47 -60.25 -106.75
CA LYS A 255 60.80 -59.26 -105.85
C LYS A 255 59.93 -59.73 -104.64
N ASN A 256 60.30 -59.36 -103.39
CA ASN A 256 59.86 -58.20 -102.53
C ASN A 256 58.46 -58.38 -101.86
N SER A 257 58.04 -57.90 -100.67
CA SER A 257 58.57 -57.05 -99.57
C SER A 257 57.49 -56.88 -98.45
N SER A 258 57.92 -56.63 -97.20
CA SER A 258 57.41 -55.73 -96.13
C SER A 258 55.92 -55.52 -95.74
N ASP A 259 55.60 -55.82 -94.48
CA ASP A 259 55.38 -54.92 -93.30
C ASP A 259 54.20 -53.90 -93.17
N LYS A 260 53.65 -53.86 -91.92
CA LYS A 260 52.92 -52.79 -91.14
C LYS A 260 51.42 -52.47 -91.33
N ASN A 261 50.69 -52.52 -90.19
CA ASN A 261 49.53 -51.65 -89.86
C ASN A 261 49.24 -51.62 -88.33
N GLY A 262 49.34 -50.46 -87.67
CA GLY A 262 49.24 -50.35 -86.19
C GLY A 262 48.70 -49.01 -85.63
N THR A 263 47.83 -48.30 -86.37
CA THR A 263 47.41 -46.92 -86.01
C THR A 263 45.95 -46.78 -85.58
N LYS A 264 45.17 -47.88 -85.50
CA LYS A 264 43.72 -47.81 -85.23
C LYS A 264 43.33 -47.95 -83.74
N GLN A 265 44.21 -48.51 -82.90
CA GLN A 265 43.86 -48.89 -81.52
C GLN A 265 44.13 -47.79 -80.47
N LYS A 266 44.99 -46.80 -80.77
CA LYS A 266 45.29 -45.68 -79.85
C LYS A 266 44.20 -44.61 -79.83
N LEU A 267 43.51 -44.39 -80.94
CA LEU A 267 42.44 -43.40 -81.04
C LEU A 267 41.15 -43.83 -80.30
N LEU A 268 40.90 -45.14 -80.20
CA LEU A 268 39.72 -45.66 -79.50
C LEU A 268 39.84 -45.55 -77.97
N LYS A 269 41.04 -45.71 -77.39
CA LYS A 269 41.27 -45.53 -75.94
C LYS A 269 41.07 -44.09 -75.47
N ILE A 270 41.55 -43.11 -76.25
CA ILE A 270 41.42 -41.68 -75.90
C ILE A 270 39.94 -41.26 -75.83
N LEU A 271 39.09 -41.84 -76.69
CA LEU A 271 37.67 -41.51 -76.76
C LEU A 271 36.88 -42.05 -75.56
N ASP A 272 37.22 -43.26 -75.07
CA ASP A 272 36.60 -43.82 -73.87
C ASP A 272 37.04 -43.11 -72.58
N ASP A 273 38.31 -42.70 -72.48
CA ASP A 273 38.82 -41.93 -71.35
C ASP A 273 38.10 -40.57 -71.22
N MET A 274 37.83 -39.90 -72.34
CA MET A 274 37.05 -38.65 -72.35
C MET A 274 35.60 -38.86 -71.89
N ARG A 275 34.94 -39.98 -72.25
CA ARG A 275 33.57 -40.28 -71.77
C ARG A 275 33.52 -40.56 -70.27
N ILE A 276 34.56 -41.17 -69.71
CA ILE A 276 34.65 -41.41 -68.26
C ILE A 276 34.84 -40.07 -67.54
N MET A 277 35.71 -39.19 -68.06
CA MET A 277 35.95 -37.87 -67.49
C MET A 277 34.69 -36.99 -67.50
N ILE A 278 33.91 -37.01 -68.59
CA ILE A 278 32.62 -36.29 -68.66
C ILE A 278 31.63 -36.80 -67.60
N ARG A 279 31.54 -38.11 -67.37
CA ARG A 279 30.68 -38.68 -66.33
C ARG A 279 31.13 -38.25 -64.93
N GLN A 280 32.43 -38.21 -64.66
CA GLN A 280 32.98 -37.76 -63.38
C GLN A 280 32.74 -36.26 -63.14
N ILE A 281 32.84 -35.42 -64.18
CA ILE A 281 32.53 -33.99 -64.07
C ILE A 281 31.04 -33.80 -63.77
N LYS A 282 30.16 -34.57 -64.43
CA LYS A 282 28.70 -34.49 -64.21
C LYS A 282 28.31 -34.89 -62.79
N THR A 283 28.95 -35.90 -62.19
CA THR A 283 28.71 -36.28 -60.79
C THR A 283 29.24 -35.24 -59.81
N LYS A 284 30.41 -34.64 -60.08
CA LYS A 284 30.94 -33.52 -59.30
C LYS A 284 30.02 -32.30 -59.35
N CYS A 285 29.53 -31.90 -60.52
CA CYS A 285 28.56 -30.80 -60.66
C CYS A 285 27.26 -31.06 -59.87
N LYS A 286 26.74 -32.29 -59.88
CA LYS A 286 25.57 -32.65 -59.05
C LYS A 286 25.85 -32.53 -57.55
N LYS A 287 27.05 -32.89 -57.11
CA LYS A 287 27.45 -32.75 -55.70
C LYS A 287 27.57 -31.28 -55.31
N ILE A 288 28.25 -30.47 -56.13
CA ILE A 288 28.36 -29.02 -55.93
C ILE A 288 26.98 -28.35 -55.88
N ASN A 289 26.03 -28.72 -56.74
CA ASN A 289 24.67 -28.18 -56.68
C ASN A 289 23.93 -28.53 -55.37
N LYS A 290 24.14 -29.75 -54.83
CA LYS A 290 23.60 -30.11 -53.51
C LYS A 290 24.23 -29.29 -52.40
N ASP A 291 25.55 -29.10 -52.44
CA ASP A 291 26.27 -28.32 -51.44
C ASP A 291 25.83 -26.83 -51.48
N ILE A 292 25.61 -26.27 -52.68
CA ILE A 292 25.05 -24.92 -52.86
C ILE A 292 23.66 -24.81 -52.25
N SER A 293 22.76 -25.77 -52.52
CA SER A 293 21.41 -25.76 -51.95
C SER A 293 21.44 -25.88 -50.42
N HIS A 294 22.34 -26.69 -49.87
CA HIS A 294 22.51 -26.82 -48.43
C HIS A 294 23.04 -25.52 -47.79
N ALA A 295 23.99 -24.85 -48.44
CA ALA A 295 24.52 -23.56 -48.00
C ALA A 295 23.46 -22.44 -48.08
N GLN A 296 22.61 -22.44 -49.11
CA GLN A 296 21.49 -21.50 -49.22
C GLN A 296 20.46 -21.70 -48.11
N ASN A 297 20.08 -22.94 -47.81
CA ASN A 297 19.14 -23.23 -46.73
C ASN A 297 19.72 -22.83 -45.36
N TYR A 298 21.00 -23.11 -45.13
CA TYR A 298 21.69 -22.71 -43.91
C TYR A 298 21.76 -21.18 -43.77
N LYS A 299 22.01 -20.46 -44.88
CA LYS A 299 21.98 -19.00 -44.90
C LYS A 299 20.61 -18.46 -44.47
N ILE A 300 19.53 -18.97 -45.04
CA ILE A 300 18.16 -18.55 -44.70
C ILE A 300 17.86 -18.83 -43.22
N GLU A 301 18.27 -19.99 -42.70
CA GLU A 301 18.09 -20.32 -41.28
C GLU A 301 18.83 -19.33 -40.36
N MET A 302 20.06 -18.95 -40.72
CA MET A 302 20.82 -17.96 -39.96
C MET A 302 20.23 -16.55 -40.07
N GLU A 303 19.71 -16.16 -41.23
CA GLU A 303 18.98 -14.91 -41.40
C GLU A 303 17.72 -14.86 -40.52
N CYS A 304 16.93 -15.94 -40.47
CA CYS A 304 15.77 -16.05 -39.57
C CYS A 304 16.19 -15.98 -38.08
N LYS A 305 17.32 -16.58 -37.70
CA LYS A 305 17.83 -16.47 -36.33
C LYS A 305 18.27 -15.04 -36.00
N LEU A 306 18.89 -14.35 -36.95
CA LEU A 306 19.30 -12.96 -36.81
C LEU A 306 18.10 -12.02 -36.66
N THR A 307 17.04 -12.20 -37.48
CA THR A 307 15.82 -11.39 -37.34
C THR A 307 15.16 -11.63 -35.98
N ASN A 308 15.01 -12.88 -35.56
CA ASN A 308 14.43 -13.21 -34.26
C ASN A 308 15.24 -12.63 -33.08
N LEU A 309 16.58 -12.63 -33.17
CA LEU A 309 17.43 -12.00 -32.16
C LEU A 309 17.28 -10.48 -32.17
N ARG A 310 17.17 -9.86 -33.34
CA ARG A 310 16.97 -8.42 -33.49
C ARG A 310 15.64 -7.98 -32.90
N ASP A 311 14.57 -8.73 -33.14
CA ASP A 311 13.25 -8.45 -32.55
C ASP A 311 13.27 -8.59 -31.02
N LYS A 312 13.98 -9.59 -30.50
CA LYS A 312 14.20 -9.73 -29.05
C LYS A 312 14.98 -8.54 -28.47
N CYS A 313 16.01 -8.04 -29.16
CA CYS A 313 16.74 -6.85 -28.73
C CYS A 313 15.84 -5.62 -28.69
N ILE A 314 15.04 -5.38 -29.74
CA ILE A 314 14.08 -4.26 -29.78
C ILE A 314 13.08 -4.36 -28.62
N ASN A 315 12.55 -5.56 -28.35
CA ASN A 315 11.63 -5.78 -27.24
C ASN A 315 12.29 -5.52 -25.88
N VAL A 316 13.55 -5.92 -25.70
CA VAL A 316 14.32 -5.62 -24.48
C VAL A 316 14.55 -4.11 -24.33
N GLU A 317 14.91 -3.40 -25.41
CA GLU A 317 15.07 -1.93 -25.39
C GLU A 317 13.76 -1.21 -25.03
N GLN A 318 12.62 -1.65 -25.57
CA GLN A 318 11.31 -1.13 -25.20
C GLN A 318 11.00 -1.35 -23.73
N ASN A 319 11.22 -2.58 -23.22
CA ASN A 319 11.03 -2.88 -21.80
C ASN A 319 11.94 -2.05 -20.89
N ILE A 320 13.19 -1.81 -21.30
CA ILE A 320 14.11 -0.95 -20.54
C ILE A 320 13.56 0.48 -20.48
N ASN A 321 13.13 1.05 -21.61
CA ASN A 321 12.57 2.40 -21.65
C ASN A 321 11.31 2.54 -20.78
N ASP A 322 10.41 1.54 -20.84
CA ASP A 322 9.19 1.52 -20.01
C ASP A 322 9.52 1.41 -18.52
N LEU A 323 10.48 0.57 -18.14
CA LEU A 323 10.96 0.46 -16.77
C LEU A 323 11.63 1.75 -16.30
N THR A 324 12.44 2.41 -17.13
CA THR A 324 13.06 3.70 -16.81
C THR A 324 11.99 4.76 -16.54
N LYS A 325 10.97 4.85 -17.40
CA LYS A 325 9.85 5.78 -17.21
C LYS A 325 9.08 5.51 -15.90
N ASN A 326 8.78 4.24 -15.62
CA ASN A 326 8.11 3.86 -14.37
C ASN A 326 8.93 4.22 -13.12
N ILE A 327 10.26 4.06 -13.18
CA ILE A 327 11.18 4.46 -12.10
C ILE A 327 11.13 5.99 -11.89
N GLU A 328 11.12 6.77 -12.97
CA GLU A 328 11.04 8.23 -12.91
C GLU A 328 9.71 8.70 -12.29
N ASP A 329 8.58 8.15 -12.74
CA ASP A 329 7.25 8.45 -12.20
C ASP A 329 7.14 8.09 -10.71
N THR A 330 7.65 6.92 -10.33
CA THR A 330 7.67 6.48 -8.92
C THR A 330 8.55 7.38 -8.06
N ASN A 331 9.69 7.83 -8.56
CA ASN A 331 10.56 8.77 -7.86
C ASN A 331 9.92 10.15 -7.70
N ALA A 332 9.18 10.63 -8.70
CA ALA A 332 8.45 11.89 -8.61
C ALA A 332 7.35 11.83 -7.53
N LEU A 333 6.61 10.73 -7.45
CA LEU A 333 5.60 10.49 -6.40
C LEU A 333 6.24 10.41 -5.01
N LYS A 334 7.29 9.60 -4.86
CA LYS A 334 8.03 9.46 -3.60
C LYS A 334 8.54 10.81 -3.09
N LEU A 335 9.05 11.65 -3.98
CA LEU A 335 9.54 12.97 -3.63
C LEU A 335 8.41 13.90 -3.17
N LYS A 336 7.28 13.90 -3.88
CA LYS A 336 6.08 14.67 -3.49
C LYS A 336 5.61 14.28 -2.08
N ASP A 337 5.54 12.97 -1.81
CA ASP A 337 5.12 12.45 -0.50
C ASP A 337 6.12 12.79 0.59
N PHE A 338 7.42 12.75 0.28
CA PHE A 338 8.48 13.17 1.19
C PHE A 338 8.32 14.64 1.60
N TYR A 339 8.09 15.56 0.65
CA TYR A 339 7.88 16.97 0.97
C TYR A 339 6.63 17.19 1.81
N LYS A 340 5.53 16.50 1.49
CA LYS A 340 4.28 16.56 2.27
C LYS A 340 4.47 16.03 3.70
N LEU A 341 5.22 14.94 3.88
CA LEU A 341 5.54 14.40 5.20
C LEU A 341 6.42 15.37 5.98
N ASN A 342 7.48 15.89 5.36
CA ASN A 342 8.39 16.85 5.98
C ASN A 342 7.65 18.12 6.42
N PHE A 343 6.71 18.63 5.59
CA PHE A 343 5.84 19.74 5.97
C PHE A 343 5.02 19.42 7.22
N LYS A 344 4.36 18.27 7.26
CA LYS A 344 3.58 17.83 8.44
C LYS A 344 4.44 17.65 9.69
N GLN A 345 5.63 17.07 9.56
CA GLN A 345 6.57 16.90 10.67
C GLN A 345 7.03 18.25 11.22
N ASN A 346 7.36 19.20 10.34
CA ASN A 346 7.72 20.56 10.75
C ASN A 346 6.54 21.29 11.39
N HIS A 347 5.33 21.08 10.89
CA HIS A 347 4.11 21.63 11.50
C HIS A 347 3.87 21.06 12.90
N ILE A 348 4.08 19.75 13.10
CA ILE A 348 3.99 19.11 14.42
C ILE A 348 5.03 19.70 15.38
N LYS A 349 6.30 19.78 14.96
CA LYS A 349 7.35 20.42 15.77
C LYS A 349 7.00 21.85 16.15
N PHE A 350 6.47 22.62 15.21
CA PHE A 350 5.98 23.96 15.46
C PHE A 350 4.86 23.98 16.52
N LEU A 351 3.87 23.09 16.42
CA LEU A 351 2.80 22.99 17.42
C LEU A 351 3.31 22.53 18.79
N GLU A 352 4.32 21.66 18.83
CA GLU A 352 5.00 21.24 20.07
C GLU A 352 5.75 22.42 20.70
N ASP A 353 6.51 23.20 19.93
CA ASP A 353 7.20 24.41 20.42
C ASP A 353 6.23 25.47 20.95
N VAL A 354 5.04 25.59 20.34
CA VAL A 354 3.96 26.46 20.82
C VAL A 354 3.38 25.93 22.13
N LYS A 355 3.16 24.62 22.24
CA LYS A 355 2.66 23.97 23.47
C LYS A 355 3.65 24.08 24.63
N GLU A 356 4.95 24.02 24.35
CA GLU A 356 6.02 24.16 25.34
C GLU A 356 6.40 25.62 25.64
N GLU A 357 5.67 26.61 25.10
CA GLU A 357 5.93 28.05 25.22
C GLU A 357 7.33 28.50 24.75
N LYS A 358 8.03 27.65 23.99
CA LYS A 358 9.34 27.94 23.41
C LYS A 358 9.25 28.77 22.14
N TYR A 359 8.08 28.79 21.50
CA TYR A 359 7.86 29.53 20.26
C TYR A 359 7.77 31.05 20.48
N ARG A 360 8.66 31.81 19.83
CA ARG A 360 8.59 33.28 19.79
C ARG A 360 7.87 33.74 18.53
N LEU A 361 6.77 34.47 18.71
CA LEU A 361 6.04 35.12 17.62
C LEU A 361 6.96 36.09 16.84
N LEU A 362 7.37 35.68 15.63
CA LEU A 362 8.21 36.45 14.72
C LEU A 362 7.50 37.71 14.19
N ILE A 363 6.17 37.66 14.03
CA ILE A 363 5.37 38.78 13.54
C ILE A 363 4.15 38.93 14.46
N LYS A 364 4.05 40.09 15.14
CA LYS A 364 3.03 40.34 16.17
C LYS A 364 1.74 41.00 15.64
N SER A 365 1.72 41.43 14.38
CA SER A 365 0.57 42.12 13.77
C SER A 365 0.07 41.37 12.54
N GLU A 366 -1.24 41.10 12.50
CA GLU A 366 -1.89 40.36 11.40
C GLU A 366 -1.69 41.02 10.03
N SER A 367 -1.63 42.36 9.97
CA SER A 367 -1.35 43.11 8.74
C SER A 367 0.01 42.76 8.13
N LYS A 368 1.06 42.66 8.96
CA LYS A 368 2.42 42.31 8.51
C LYS A 368 2.54 40.83 8.13
N ILE A 369 1.69 39.95 8.70
CA ILE A 369 1.62 38.54 8.30
C ILE A 369 1.07 38.43 6.88
N LYS A 370 -0.03 39.13 6.57
CA LYS A 370 -0.62 39.15 5.23
C LYS A 370 0.34 39.71 4.18
N GLU A 371 1.07 40.77 4.53
CA GLU A 371 2.11 41.35 3.67
C GLU A 371 3.29 40.38 3.42
N ALA A 372 3.75 39.67 4.46
CA ALA A 372 4.81 38.68 4.32
C ALA A 372 4.37 37.47 3.47
N ILE A 373 3.13 36.98 3.66
CA ILE A 373 2.57 35.87 2.87
C ILE A 373 2.44 36.25 1.40
N THR A 374 1.91 37.44 1.10
CA THR A 374 1.77 37.93 -0.29
C THR A 374 3.12 38.15 -0.96
N THR A 375 4.11 38.70 -0.23
CA THR A 375 5.48 38.86 -0.73
C THR A 375 6.17 37.50 -0.98
N GLN A 376 5.90 36.50 -0.14
CA GLN A 376 6.45 35.16 -0.35
C GLN A 376 5.75 34.43 -1.50
N GLY A 377 4.44 34.60 -1.66
CA GLY A 377 3.68 34.07 -2.79
C GLY A 377 4.14 34.65 -4.13
N SER A 378 4.42 35.96 -4.19
CA SER A 378 4.96 36.58 -5.42
C SER A 378 6.35 36.07 -5.78
N LYS A 379 7.23 35.86 -4.78
CA LYS A 379 8.53 35.21 -4.98
C LYS A 379 8.38 33.77 -5.48
N ASN A 380 7.46 32.99 -4.91
CA ASN A 380 7.22 31.61 -5.35
C ASN A 380 6.72 31.54 -6.79
N SER A 381 5.76 32.41 -7.14
CA SER A 381 5.23 32.52 -8.50
C SER A 381 6.33 32.89 -9.51
N ASN A 382 7.19 33.87 -9.17
CA ASN A 382 8.35 34.22 -10.00
C ASN A 382 9.32 33.05 -10.18
N LEU A 383 9.60 32.29 -9.12
CA LEU A 383 10.47 31.11 -9.19
C LEU A 383 9.87 30.01 -10.06
N ILE A 384 8.55 29.79 -9.98
CA ILE A 384 7.85 28.84 -10.86
C ILE A 384 8.00 29.27 -12.32
N SER A 385 7.77 30.54 -12.65
CA SER A 385 7.93 31.06 -14.00
C SER A 385 9.37 30.94 -14.52
N VAL A 386 10.37 31.19 -13.67
CA VAL A 386 11.79 31.01 -14.03
C VAL A 386 12.11 29.53 -14.29
N VAL A 387 11.60 28.62 -13.48
CA VAL A 387 11.82 27.17 -13.67
C VAL A 387 11.10 26.67 -14.93
N GLU A 388 9.91 27.18 -15.25
CA GLU A 388 9.20 26.86 -16.49
C GLU A 388 9.92 27.40 -17.73
N ALA A 389 10.49 28.61 -17.66
CA ALA A 389 11.34 29.16 -18.73
C ALA A 389 12.62 28.31 -18.92
N LEU A 390 13.32 27.98 -17.83
CA LEU A 390 14.51 27.12 -17.86
C LEU A 390 14.22 25.72 -18.41
N LYS A 391 13.01 25.20 -18.17
CA LYS A 391 12.56 23.90 -18.72
C LYS A 391 12.48 23.92 -20.24
N ASN A 392 12.02 25.04 -20.81
CA ASN A 392 11.96 25.23 -22.26
C ASN A 392 13.36 25.48 -22.86
N ASP A 393 14.20 26.25 -22.16
CA ASP A 393 15.54 26.61 -22.63
C ASP A 393 16.54 25.43 -22.55
N PHE A 394 16.34 24.50 -21.60
CA PHE A 394 17.26 23.38 -21.36
C PHE A 394 16.54 22.02 -21.26
N PRO A 395 16.11 21.44 -22.40
CA PRO A 395 15.38 20.17 -22.44
C PRO A 395 16.16 18.97 -21.87
N TYR A 396 17.49 19.03 -21.86
CA TYR A 396 18.34 17.98 -21.30
C TYR A 396 18.33 17.95 -19.76
N LEU A 397 17.82 18.99 -19.10
CA LEU A 397 17.61 19.04 -17.64
C LEU A 397 16.15 18.82 -17.24
N ASP A 398 15.30 18.36 -18.17
CA ASP A 398 13.85 18.24 -17.98
C ASP A 398 13.46 17.49 -16.70
N VAL A 399 14.17 16.40 -16.40
CA VAL A 399 13.94 15.60 -15.18
C VAL A 399 14.22 16.41 -13.91
N VAL A 400 15.32 17.16 -13.87
CA VAL A 400 15.73 17.96 -12.71
C VAL A 400 14.83 19.19 -12.55
N LEU A 401 14.45 19.82 -13.66
CA LEU A 401 13.60 21.00 -13.67
C LEU A 401 12.14 20.66 -13.37
N THR A 402 11.62 19.54 -13.89
CA THR A 402 10.30 18.99 -13.52
C THR A 402 10.25 18.64 -12.04
N ARG A 403 11.34 18.08 -11.50
CA ARG A 403 11.48 17.84 -10.06
C ARG A 403 11.35 19.13 -9.26
N LEU A 404 12.11 20.17 -9.60
CA LEU A 404 12.06 21.48 -8.93
C LEU A 404 10.66 22.11 -9.04
N LEU A 405 10.03 22.02 -10.20
CA LEU A 405 8.68 22.53 -10.41
C LEU A 405 7.64 21.87 -9.48
N LEU A 406 7.72 20.55 -9.32
CA LEU A 406 6.84 19.78 -8.42
C LEU A 406 7.04 20.19 -6.96
N THR A 407 8.28 20.50 -6.55
CA THR A 407 8.55 20.97 -5.18
C THR A 407 7.91 22.33 -4.92
N LEU A 408 8.09 23.29 -5.84
CA LEU A 408 7.57 24.65 -5.71
C LEU A 408 6.03 24.69 -5.72
N LYS A 409 5.38 23.82 -6.51
CA LYS A 409 3.92 23.70 -6.57
C LYS A 409 3.32 22.97 -5.35
N SER A 410 4.07 22.09 -4.70
CA SER A 410 3.60 21.37 -3.51
C SER A 410 3.53 22.20 -2.22
N ILE A 411 4.10 23.42 -2.23
CA ILE A 411 4.12 24.35 -1.09
C ILE A 411 2.84 25.24 -1.08
N GLU A 412 2.10 25.31 -2.19
CA GLU A 412 0.88 26.14 -2.33
C GLU A 412 -0.43 25.42 -1.96
N SER A 413 -0.39 24.13 -1.60
CA SER A 413 -1.57 23.35 -1.20
C SER A 413 -1.39 22.66 0.14
#